data_AF-A0A1H6XDU4-F1
#
_entry.id   AF-A0A1H6XDU4-F1
#
_cell.length_a   1.000
_cell.length_b   1.000
_cell.length_c   1.000
_cell.angle_alpha   90.00
_cell.angle_beta   90.00
_cell.angle_gamma   90.00
#
_symmetry.space_group_name_H-M   'P 1'
#
loop_
_entity.id
_entity.type
_entity.pdbx_description
1 polymer ?
#
loop_
_entity_poly.entity_id
_entity_poly.type
_entity_poly.pdbx_seq_one_letter_code
_entity_poly.pdbx_strand_id
1 'polypeptide(L)'
;MVIRYFFRLILGLLLLNSSAALAESNSTYKLASGDVIRINVFGEKDLSIEEIRLNDAGIFSYPFIGDVRAKGKTAAEIEQLLTESLKGDYLVDPRVSVSVLTYREFFISGEVKEPGGYPFQPGLTLRRAVALAGGLTERASTGRISIIRDQDASRTPEQATLDTVVMPGDTITIDQGFF
;
A
#
# COMPACT_ATOMS: atom_id res chain seq x y z
N MET A 1 24.35 1.07 64.96
CA MET A 1 25.06 0.44 63.82
C MET A 1 24.08 -0.46 63.04
N VAL A 2 23.09 0.11 62.33
CA VAL A 2 22.32 -0.56 61.24
C VAL A 2 21.62 0.53 60.40
N ILE A 3 22.33 1.25 59.53
CA ILE A 3 21.76 1.98 58.36
C ILE A 3 22.90 2.02 57.34
N ARG A 4 23.04 0.96 56.53
CA ARG A 4 23.97 0.96 55.38
C ARG A 4 23.69 -0.12 54.33
N TYR A 5 22.42 -0.46 54.07
CA TYR A 5 22.08 -1.43 53.00
C TYR A 5 20.73 -1.16 52.31
N PHE A 6 20.25 0.08 52.27
CA PHE A 6 18.99 0.41 51.58
C PHE A 6 19.14 1.24 50.29
N PHE A 7 20.38 1.44 49.83
CA PHE A 7 20.68 2.30 48.67
C PHE A 7 21.55 1.59 47.62
N ARG A 8 21.33 0.29 47.41
CA ARG A 8 21.99 -0.50 46.34
C ARG A 8 21.07 -1.56 45.73
N LEU A 9 19.77 -1.28 45.62
CA LEU A 9 18.81 -2.20 45.00
C LEU A 9 17.74 -1.48 44.15
N ILE A 10 18.11 -0.34 43.55
CA ILE A 10 17.30 0.39 42.54
C ILE A 10 18.21 0.80 41.35
N LEU A 11 19.09 -0.10 40.91
CA LEU A 11 19.97 0.18 39.75
C LEU A 11 20.20 -1.02 38.84
N GLY A 12 19.39 -2.08 38.96
CA GLY A 12 19.65 -3.37 38.29
C GLY A 12 18.49 -3.95 37.49
N LEU A 13 17.42 -3.19 37.21
CA LEU A 13 16.25 -3.73 36.51
C LEU A 13 15.52 -2.66 35.69
N LEU A 14 16.22 -2.00 34.77
CA LEU A 14 15.58 -1.08 33.80
C LEU A 14 16.36 -1.00 32.49
N LEU A 15 16.84 -2.15 32.01
CA LEU A 15 17.43 -2.30 30.67
C LEU A 15 16.94 -3.62 30.06
N LEU A 16 15.66 -3.67 29.71
CA LEU A 16 15.08 -4.70 28.83
C LEU A 16 13.69 -4.19 28.45
N ASN A 17 13.62 -3.31 27.47
CA ASN A 17 12.48 -3.15 26.54
C ASN A 17 12.79 -2.00 25.58
N SER A 18 13.94 -2.07 24.91
CA SER A 18 14.11 -1.41 23.62
C SER A 18 13.91 -2.46 22.54
N SER A 19 12.70 -3.04 22.48
CA SER A 19 12.21 -3.48 21.19
C SER A 19 11.92 -2.19 20.45
N ALA A 20 12.93 -1.71 19.73
CA ALA A 20 12.70 -0.82 18.61
C ALA A 20 11.60 -1.51 17.80
N ALA A 21 10.39 -0.97 17.85
CA ALA A 21 9.41 -1.17 16.82
C ALA A 21 10.03 -0.57 15.56
N LEU A 22 10.92 -1.34 14.92
CA LEU A 22 11.04 -1.30 13.48
C LEU A 22 9.63 -1.65 13.03
N ALA A 23 8.84 -0.61 12.80
CA ALA A 23 7.62 -0.75 12.04
C ALA A 23 8.09 -1.31 10.71
N GLU A 24 7.99 -2.64 10.57
CA GLU A 24 7.92 -3.29 9.28
C GLU A 24 6.82 -2.55 8.54
N SER A 25 7.23 -1.64 7.67
CA SER A 25 6.39 -1.13 6.59
C SER A 25 6.21 -2.25 5.57
N ASN A 26 5.84 -3.45 6.02
CA ASN A 26 5.39 -4.55 5.18
C ASN A 26 3.98 -4.18 4.74
N SER A 27 3.93 -3.26 3.79
CA SER A 27 2.72 -2.97 3.05
C SER A 27 2.20 -4.30 2.49
N THR A 28 0.98 -4.65 2.86
CA THR A 28 0.28 -5.82 2.29
C THR A 28 -0.21 -5.55 0.87
N TYR A 29 0.01 -4.33 0.36
CA TYR A 29 -0.36 -3.95 -0.99
C TYR A 29 0.43 -4.77 -2.02
N LYS A 30 -0.32 -5.46 -2.86
CA LYS A 30 0.21 -6.20 -3.99
C LYS A 30 0.15 -5.35 -5.23
N LEU A 31 1.31 -5.17 -5.86
CA LEU A 31 1.46 -4.44 -7.10
C LEU A 31 0.63 -5.08 -8.22
N ALA A 32 0.15 -4.25 -9.12
CA ALA A 32 -0.63 -4.65 -10.27
C ALA A 32 -0.44 -3.66 -11.44
N SER A 33 -1.10 -3.97 -12.56
CA SER A 33 -1.11 -3.09 -13.73
C SER A 33 -1.55 -1.67 -13.36
N GLY A 34 -0.86 -0.66 -13.91
CA GLY A 34 -1.17 0.74 -13.69
C GLY A 34 -0.51 1.35 -12.45
N ASP A 35 0.09 0.56 -11.56
CA ASP A 35 0.93 1.10 -10.50
C ASP A 35 2.18 1.75 -11.09
N VAL A 36 2.70 2.72 -10.36
CA VAL A 36 3.98 3.36 -10.65
C VAL A 36 4.89 3.18 -9.44
N ILE A 37 6.07 2.63 -9.66
CA ILE A 37 7.08 2.41 -8.64
C ILE A 37 8.35 3.21 -8.93
N ARG A 38 9.10 3.50 -7.89
CA ARG A 38 10.48 3.99 -7.94
C ARG A 38 11.39 2.88 -7.44
N ILE A 39 12.52 2.71 -8.11
CA ILE A 39 13.59 1.82 -7.68
C ILE A 39 14.85 2.66 -7.48
N ASN A 40 15.42 2.61 -6.28
CA ASN A 40 16.69 3.26 -6.00
C ASN A 40 17.72 2.20 -5.60
N VAL A 41 18.85 2.17 -6.30
CA VAL A 41 20.01 1.36 -5.96
C VAL A 41 21.08 2.29 -5.42
N PHE A 42 21.37 2.15 -4.12
CA PHE A 42 22.25 3.08 -3.43
C PHE A 42 23.66 3.07 -4.05
N GLY A 43 24.14 4.26 -4.43
CA GLY A 43 25.45 4.42 -5.09
C GLY A 43 25.43 4.21 -6.60
N GLU A 44 24.36 3.66 -7.16
CA GLU A 44 24.28 3.27 -8.58
C GLU A 44 23.16 4.06 -9.29
N LYS A 45 23.52 5.23 -9.84
CA LYS A 45 22.56 6.11 -10.52
C LYS A 45 21.98 5.49 -11.78
N ASP A 46 22.78 4.74 -12.53
CA ASP A 46 22.36 4.12 -13.79
C ASP A 46 21.38 2.96 -13.58
N LEU A 47 21.31 2.43 -12.35
CA LEU A 47 20.35 1.41 -11.93
C LEU A 47 19.16 2.00 -11.17
N SER A 48 19.23 3.28 -10.79
CA SER A 48 18.16 3.96 -10.07
C SER A 48 17.18 4.59 -11.05
N ILE A 49 15.92 4.18 -11.00
CA ILE A 49 14.87 4.63 -11.91
C ILE A 49 13.78 5.34 -11.10
N GLU A 50 13.61 6.62 -11.41
CA GLU A 50 12.68 7.49 -10.70
C GLU A 50 11.21 7.10 -10.89
N GLU A 51 10.83 6.65 -12.09
CA GLU A 51 9.45 6.31 -12.40
C GLU A 51 9.40 5.09 -13.34
N ILE A 52 8.80 4.01 -12.85
CA ILE A 52 8.51 2.79 -13.63
C ILE A 52 7.02 2.51 -13.53
N ARG A 53 6.34 2.55 -14.69
CA ARG A 53 4.94 2.13 -14.78
C ARG A 53 4.84 0.66 -15.11
N LEU A 54 4.04 -0.07 -14.33
CA LEU A 54 3.72 -1.46 -14.58
C LEU A 54 2.73 -1.56 -15.75
N ASN A 55 3.06 -2.39 -16.74
CA ASN A 55 2.22 -2.60 -17.91
C ASN A 55 0.95 -3.43 -17.59
N ASP A 56 0.13 -3.72 -18.60
CA ASP A 56 -1.12 -4.49 -18.47
C ASP A 56 -0.93 -5.89 -17.85
N ALA A 57 0.23 -6.50 -18.04
CA ALA A 57 0.61 -7.77 -17.44
C ALA A 57 1.15 -7.62 -16.00
N GLY A 58 1.33 -6.39 -15.52
CA GLY A 58 2.00 -6.05 -14.27
C GLY A 58 3.49 -6.41 -14.28
N ILE A 59 4.14 -6.20 -15.41
CA ILE A 59 5.56 -6.44 -15.66
C ILE A 59 6.23 -5.08 -15.91
N PHE A 60 7.51 -4.98 -15.57
CA PHE A 60 8.39 -3.89 -15.99
C PHE A 60 9.74 -4.45 -16.43
N SER A 61 10.46 -3.73 -17.30
CA SER A 61 11.82 -4.11 -17.70
C SER A 61 12.84 -3.37 -16.83
N TYR A 62 13.89 -4.06 -16.43
CA TYR A 62 14.93 -3.55 -15.55
C TYR A 62 16.33 -3.84 -16.12
N PRO A 63 17.31 -2.91 -16.02
CA PRO A 63 18.66 -3.12 -16.55
C PRO A 63 19.30 -4.40 -16.05
N PHE A 64 19.97 -5.12 -16.95
CA PHE A 64 20.67 -6.40 -16.73
C PHE A 64 19.81 -7.60 -16.34
N ILE A 65 18.66 -7.38 -15.70
CA ILE A 65 17.74 -8.43 -15.25
C ILE A 65 16.68 -8.76 -16.32
N GLY A 66 16.30 -7.77 -17.14
CA GLY A 66 15.25 -7.92 -18.15
C GLY A 66 13.86 -7.75 -17.54
N ASP A 67 12.90 -8.57 -17.97
CA ASP A 67 11.49 -8.43 -17.57
C ASP A 67 11.24 -8.99 -16.17
N VAL A 68 10.77 -8.13 -15.27
CA VAL A 68 10.44 -8.45 -13.88
C VAL A 68 8.93 -8.45 -13.70
N ARG A 69 8.38 -9.59 -13.30
CA ARG A 69 6.95 -9.70 -12.95
C ARG A 69 6.70 -9.15 -11.56
N ALA A 70 6.01 -8.01 -11.51
CA ALA A 70 5.62 -7.35 -10.27
C ALA A 70 4.20 -7.70 -9.81
N LYS A 71 3.32 -8.09 -10.73
CA LYS A 71 1.93 -8.44 -10.42
C LYS A 71 1.83 -9.43 -9.27
N GLY A 72 1.07 -9.07 -8.24
CA GLY A 72 0.82 -9.89 -7.06
C GLY A 72 1.93 -9.87 -6.01
N LYS A 73 3.04 -9.17 -6.25
CA LYS A 73 4.14 -8.99 -5.30
C LYS A 73 4.03 -7.67 -4.55
N THR A 74 4.54 -7.61 -3.34
CA THR A 74 4.73 -6.38 -2.58
C THR A 74 5.99 -5.65 -3.05
N ALA A 75 6.10 -4.35 -2.74
CA ALA A 75 7.34 -3.61 -3.01
C ALA A 75 8.57 -4.25 -2.35
N ALA A 76 8.42 -4.79 -1.13
CA ALA A 76 9.49 -5.49 -0.41
C ALA A 76 9.92 -6.79 -1.11
N GLU A 77 8.97 -7.54 -1.68
CA GLU A 77 9.30 -8.74 -2.46
C GLU A 77 10.05 -8.39 -3.76
N ILE A 78 9.76 -7.25 -4.38
CA ILE A 78 10.53 -6.75 -5.54
C ILE A 78 11.92 -6.28 -5.12
N GLU A 79 12.02 -5.58 -4.00
CA GLU A 79 13.30 -5.14 -3.44
C GLU A 79 14.23 -6.33 -3.20
N GLN A 80 13.73 -7.38 -2.55
CA GLN A 80 14.49 -8.60 -2.32
C GLN A 80 14.88 -9.27 -3.63
N LEU A 81 13.94 -9.44 -4.57
CA LEU A 81 14.19 -10.05 -5.88
C LEU A 81 15.30 -9.32 -6.64
N LEU A 82 15.27 -7.99 -6.68
CA LEU A 82 16.28 -7.19 -7.37
C LEU A 82 17.62 -7.21 -6.65
N THR A 83 17.62 -7.17 -5.32
CA THR A 83 18.83 -7.30 -4.52
C THR A 83 19.53 -8.62 -4.80
N GLU A 84 18.80 -9.72 -4.82
CA GLU A 84 19.33 -11.05 -5.14
C GLU A 84 19.81 -11.15 -6.59
N SER A 85 19.05 -10.61 -7.54
CA SER A 85 19.36 -10.70 -8.97
C SER A 85 20.55 -9.83 -9.39
N LEU A 86 20.78 -8.70 -8.71
CA LEU A 86 21.92 -7.83 -8.96
C LEU A 86 23.20 -8.30 -8.25
N LYS A 87 23.07 -9.11 -7.20
CA LYS A 87 24.22 -9.54 -6.40
C LYS A 87 25.06 -10.58 -7.13
N GLY A 88 26.38 -10.44 -7.07
CA GLY A 88 27.34 -11.33 -7.69
C GLY A 88 27.76 -10.83 -9.06
N ASP A 89 26.98 -11.14 -10.09
CA ASP A 89 27.36 -10.89 -11.50
C ASP A 89 27.44 -9.39 -11.84
N TYR A 90 26.72 -8.54 -11.09
CA TYR A 90 26.65 -7.10 -11.36
C TYR A 90 27.18 -6.25 -10.20
N LEU A 91 26.79 -6.54 -8.95
CA LEU A 91 27.14 -5.78 -7.76
C LEU A 91 27.58 -6.71 -6.61
N VAL A 92 28.54 -6.26 -5.80
CA VAL A 92 29.06 -7.06 -4.67
C VAL A 92 28.08 -7.10 -3.50
N ASP A 93 27.56 -5.94 -3.09
CA ASP A 93 26.61 -5.79 -1.98
C ASP A 93 25.55 -4.73 -2.35
N PRO A 94 24.61 -5.06 -3.25
CA PRO A 94 23.59 -4.12 -3.67
C PRO A 94 22.66 -3.76 -2.52
N ARG A 95 22.31 -2.47 -2.44
CA ARG A 95 21.25 -1.97 -1.55
C ARG A 95 20.16 -1.35 -2.40
N VAL A 96 19.10 -2.13 -2.61
CA VAL A 96 17.94 -1.71 -3.38
C VAL A 96 16.86 -1.22 -2.43
N SER A 97 16.10 -0.22 -2.85
CA SER A 97 14.85 0.18 -2.21
C SER A 97 13.78 0.35 -3.28
N VAL A 98 12.58 -0.16 -3.01
CA VAL A 98 11.44 -0.07 -3.92
C VAL A 98 10.29 0.63 -3.20
N SER A 99 9.73 1.66 -3.83
CA SER A 99 8.61 2.41 -3.28
C SER A 99 7.51 2.62 -4.32
N VAL A 100 6.25 2.57 -3.87
CA VAL A 100 5.10 2.88 -4.74
C VAL A 100 4.93 4.39 -4.80
N LEU A 101 5.08 4.96 -6.00
CA LEU A 101 4.86 6.38 -6.24
C LEU A 101 3.40 6.71 -6.52
N THR A 102 2.72 5.84 -7.27
CA THR A 102 1.32 6.01 -7.62
C THR A 102 0.62 4.68 -7.50
N TYR A 103 -0.40 4.66 -6.65
CA TYR A 103 -1.32 3.54 -6.52
C TYR A 103 -2.41 3.67 -7.58
N ARG A 104 -3.01 2.54 -7.96
CA ARG A 104 -4.22 2.52 -8.78
C ARG A 104 -5.33 3.35 -8.14
N GLU A 105 -6.06 4.05 -8.99
CA GLU A 105 -7.27 4.77 -8.59
C GLU A 105 -8.32 3.81 -8.05
N PHE A 106 -9.20 4.31 -7.19
CA PHE A 106 -10.46 3.67 -6.88
C PHE A 106 -11.58 4.44 -7.57
N PHE A 107 -12.69 3.77 -7.86
CA PHE A 107 -13.85 4.36 -8.53
C PHE A 107 -15.02 4.43 -7.56
N ILE A 108 -15.76 5.54 -7.58
CA ILE A 108 -17.00 5.71 -6.83
C ILE A 108 -18.10 6.19 -7.77
N SER A 109 -19.26 5.55 -7.67
CA SER A 109 -20.41 5.78 -8.55
C SER A 109 -21.73 5.71 -7.78
N GLY A 110 -22.81 6.12 -8.45
CA GLY A 110 -24.16 6.19 -7.88
C GLY A 110 -24.41 7.52 -7.17
N GLU A 111 -25.00 7.46 -5.99
CA GLU A 111 -25.53 8.61 -5.24
C GLU A 111 -24.45 9.39 -4.45
N VAL A 112 -23.46 9.88 -5.20
CA VAL A 112 -22.45 10.88 -4.77
C VAL A 112 -22.53 12.11 -5.66
N LYS A 113 -22.04 13.26 -5.20
CA LYS A 113 -22.11 14.50 -6.00
C LYS A 113 -21.22 14.47 -7.23
N GLU A 114 -20.02 13.92 -7.09
CA GLU A 114 -19.03 13.83 -8.15
C GLU A 114 -18.62 12.36 -8.32
N PRO A 115 -19.31 11.58 -9.16
CA PRO A 115 -18.89 10.21 -9.46
C PRO A 115 -17.66 10.21 -10.38
N GLY A 116 -16.72 9.29 -10.17
CA GLY A 116 -15.48 9.25 -10.94
C GLY A 116 -14.39 8.36 -10.35
N GLY A 117 -13.22 8.40 -10.99
CA GLY A 117 -11.98 7.81 -10.49
C GLY A 117 -11.22 8.79 -9.60
N TYR A 118 -10.66 8.30 -8.50
CA TYR A 118 -9.95 9.10 -7.52
C TYR A 118 -8.62 8.45 -7.12
N PRO A 119 -7.57 9.26 -6.85
CA PRO A 119 -6.30 8.73 -6.41
C PRO A 119 -6.44 8.06 -5.04
N PHE A 120 -5.86 6.88 -4.90
CA PHE A 120 -5.84 6.16 -3.63
C PHE A 120 -4.77 6.71 -2.70
N GLN A 121 -5.06 6.69 -1.39
CA GLN A 121 -4.10 6.96 -0.32
C GLN A 121 -4.20 5.87 0.76
N PRO A 122 -3.07 5.41 1.35
CA PRO A 122 -3.10 4.42 2.42
C PRO A 122 -3.99 4.84 3.60
N GLY A 123 -4.77 3.88 4.12
CA GLY A 123 -5.70 4.14 5.22
C GLY A 123 -6.98 4.90 4.82
N LEU A 124 -7.31 4.93 3.52
CA LEU A 124 -8.57 5.49 3.02
C LEU A 124 -9.77 4.65 3.45
N THR A 125 -10.80 5.30 3.97
CA THR A 125 -12.11 4.69 4.25
C THR A 125 -13.15 5.21 3.26
N LEU A 126 -14.24 4.47 3.10
CA LEU A 126 -15.32 4.85 2.20
C LEU A 126 -15.94 6.21 2.56
N ARG A 127 -15.99 6.56 3.86
CA ARG A 127 -16.36 7.88 4.36
C ARG A 127 -15.50 9.00 3.78
N ARG A 128 -14.17 8.80 3.77
CA ARG A 128 -13.23 9.76 3.20
C ARG A 128 -13.31 9.79 1.68
N ALA A 129 -13.47 8.62 1.04
CA ALA A 129 -13.71 8.52 -0.39
C ALA A 129 -14.95 9.29 -0.85
N VAL A 130 -16.07 9.15 -0.12
CA VAL A 130 -17.29 9.92 -0.34
C VAL A 130 -17.05 11.43 -0.16
N ALA A 131 -16.24 11.82 0.81
CA ALA A 131 -15.88 13.23 0.99
C ALA A 131 -15.05 13.78 -0.19
N LEU A 132 -14.15 12.97 -0.76
CA LEU A 132 -13.43 13.31 -2.00
C LEU A 132 -14.38 13.46 -3.19
N ALA A 133 -15.47 12.69 -3.22
CA ALA A 133 -16.54 12.75 -4.23
C ALA A 133 -17.59 13.85 -3.97
N GLY A 134 -17.28 14.85 -3.13
CA GLY A 134 -18.18 15.98 -2.83
C GLY A 134 -19.31 15.66 -1.83
N GLY A 135 -19.33 14.46 -1.27
CA GLY A 135 -20.35 13.97 -0.36
C GLY A 135 -21.46 13.16 -1.04
N LEU A 136 -22.35 12.60 -0.23
CA LEU A 136 -23.55 11.89 -0.71
C LEU A 136 -24.57 12.87 -1.31
N THR A 137 -25.39 12.40 -2.24
CA THR A 137 -26.61 13.10 -2.64
C THR A 137 -27.71 12.94 -1.58
N GLU A 138 -28.79 13.72 -1.70
CA GLU A 138 -29.96 13.59 -0.81
C GLU A 138 -30.70 12.27 -0.95
N ARG A 139 -30.49 11.54 -2.06
CA ARG A 139 -31.17 10.27 -2.35
C ARG A 139 -30.34 9.05 -1.95
N ALA A 140 -29.11 9.25 -1.50
CA ALA A 140 -28.18 8.18 -1.17
C ALA A 140 -28.68 7.30 -0.01
N SER A 141 -28.52 5.99 -0.14
CA SER A 141 -28.74 5.05 0.96
C SER A 141 -27.41 4.64 1.58
N THR A 142 -27.20 5.01 2.85
CA THR A 142 -26.02 4.56 3.62
C THR A 142 -26.03 3.07 3.95
N GLY A 143 -27.18 2.40 3.79
CA GLY A 143 -27.34 0.95 3.98
C GLY A 143 -27.19 0.13 2.69
N ARG A 144 -27.12 0.79 1.52
CA ARG A 144 -26.99 0.14 0.21
C ARG A 144 -25.73 0.62 -0.48
N ILE A 145 -24.60 0.29 0.14
CA ILE A 145 -23.28 0.53 -0.42
C ILE A 145 -22.70 -0.82 -0.77
N SER A 146 -22.23 -0.95 -2.01
CA SER A 146 -21.51 -2.14 -2.47
C SER A 146 -20.10 -1.78 -2.91
N ILE A 147 -19.19 -2.72 -2.74
CA ILE A 147 -17.81 -2.61 -3.18
C ILE A 147 -17.44 -3.86 -3.96
N ILE A 148 -16.81 -3.67 -5.12
CA ILE A 148 -16.19 -4.73 -5.90
C ILE A 148 -14.69 -4.52 -5.78
N ARG A 149 -14.00 -5.51 -5.23
CA ARG A 149 -12.56 -5.49 -5.02
C ARG A 149 -11.84 -5.89 -6.30
N ASP A 150 -10.79 -5.17 -6.69
CA ASP A 150 -10.06 -5.51 -7.92
C ASP A 150 -9.29 -6.84 -7.82
N GLN A 151 -8.85 -7.19 -6.60
CA GLN A 151 -8.22 -8.46 -6.29
C GLN A 151 -9.19 -9.66 -6.34
N ASP A 152 -10.50 -9.42 -6.32
CA ASP A 152 -11.50 -10.47 -6.47
C ASP A 152 -11.75 -10.74 -7.97
N ALA A 153 -11.22 -11.87 -8.44
CA ALA A 153 -11.40 -12.32 -9.81
C ALA A 153 -12.87 -12.57 -10.18
N SER A 154 -13.72 -12.90 -9.19
CA SER A 154 -15.15 -13.12 -9.41
C SER A 154 -15.96 -11.83 -9.48
N ARG A 155 -15.34 -10.68 -9.15
CA ARG A 155 -15.93 -9.34 -9.12
C ARG A 155 -17.26 -9.31 -8.38
N THR A 156 -17.36 -10.05 -7.27
CA THR A 156 -18.58 -10.14 -6.50
C THR A 156 -18.81 -8.86 -5.70
N PRO A 157 -20.00 -8.25 -5.77
CA PRO A 157 -20.32 -7.10 -4.93
C PRO A 157 -20.41 -7.52 -3.46
N GLU A 158 -19.59 -6.91 -2.62
CA GLU A 158 -19.62 -7.04 -1.16
C GLU A 158 -20.42 -5.88 -0.56
N GLN A 159 -21.21 -6.15 0.49
CA GLN A 159 -21.85 -5.06 1.24
C GLN A 159 -20.79 -4.28 2.01
N ALA A 160 -20.82 -2.95 1.90
CA ALA A 160 -19.89 -2.05 2.58
C ALA A 160 -20.62 -1.05 3.48
N THR A 161 -19.86 -0.43 4.38
CA THR A 161 -20.30 0.70 5.20
C THR A 161 -19.38 1.88 4.95
N LEU A 162 -19.72 3.05 5.51
CA LEU A 162 -18.84 4.22 5.45
C LEU A 162 -17.47 3.98 6.10
N ASP A 163 -17.36 3.02 7.02
CA ASP A 163 -16.10 2.73 7.71
C ASP A 163 -15.30 1.59 7.05
N THR A 164 -15.82 1.01 5.97
CA THR A 164 -15.09 0.04 5.15
C THR A 164 -13.82 0.66 4.59
N VAL A 165 -12.70 -0.05 4.74
CA VAL A 165 -11.40 0.32 4.15
C VAL A 165 -11.47 0.14 2.64
N VAL A 166 -11.07 1.18 1.92
CA VAL A 166 -10.92 1.19 0.46
C VAL A 166 -9.52 0.68 0.11
N MET A 167 -9.39 -0.01 -1.01
CA MET A 167 -8.14 -0.51 -1.56
C MET A 167 -7.96 0.02 -3.00
N PRO A 168 -6.71 0.08 -3.51
CA PRO A 168 -6.46 0.48 -4.88
C PRO A 168 -7.18 -0.43 -5.88
N GLY A 169 -7.86 0.16 -6.85
CA GLY A 169 -8.65 -0.54 -7.86
C GLY A 169 -10.10 -0.84 -7.48
N ASP A 170 -10.50 -0.59 -6.22
CA ASP A 170 -11.88 -0.84 -5.79
C ASP A 170 -12.90 -0.06 -6.63
N THR A 171 -14.04 -0.68 -6.91
CA THR A 171 -15.21 -0.03 -7.49
C THR A 171 -16.32 0.03 -6.46
N ILE A 172 -16.70 1.23 -6.06
CA ILE A 172 -17.70 1.51 -5.04
C ILE A 172 -18.97 2.00 -5.72
N THR A 173 -20.11 1.44 -5.33
CA THR A 173 -21.43 1.86 -5.81
C THR A 173 -22.31 2.20 -4.62
N ILE A 174 -22.87 3.41 -4.61
CA ILE A 174 -23.83 3.87 -3.60
C ILE A 174 -25.20 3.96 -4.24
N ASP A 175 -26.11 3.09 -3.84
CA ASP A 175 -27.45 3.06 -4.40
C ASP A 175 -28.36 4.13 -3.78
N GLN A 176 -29.44 4.41 -4.51
CA GLN A 176 -30.55 5.19 -4.00
C GLN A 176 -31.31 4.48 -2.87
N GLY A 177 -31.83 5.27 -1.92
CA GLY A 177 -32.82 4.82 -0.95
C GLY A 177 -34.19 4.59 -1.62
N PHE A 178 -34.88 3.54 -1.18
CA PHE A 178 -36.32 3.39 -1.42
C PHE A 178 -37.06 4.14 -0.31
N PHE A 179 -37.95 5.03 -0.70
CA PHE A 179 -38.87 5.75 0.18
C PHE A 179 -40.08 4.87 0.54
#